data_AF-A0A7J9HSQ5-F1
#
_entry.id   AF-A0A7J9HSQ5-F1
#
_cell.length_a   1.000
_cell.length_b   1.000
_cell.length_c   1.000
_cell.angle_alpha   90.00
_cell.angle_beta   90.00
_cell.angle_gamma   90.00
#
_symmetry.space_group_name_H-M   'P 1'
#
loop_
_entity.id
_entity.type
_entity.pdbx_description
1 polymer ?
#
loop_
_entity_poly.entity_id
_entity_poly.type
_entity_poly.pdbx_seq_one_letter_code
_entity_poly.pdbx_strand_id
1 'polypeptide(L)'
;PSLRVAYIDEVEERDGGKAQKVYYSVLVKGVDNLDQEIYRIKLPGNAKLGEGKPENQNHALVFTRGEALQTIDMNQDNYLEEAFKMRNLLEEFNEDHGVRPPTILGVREHIFTGSVSSLAWFMSNQETSFVTIGQRVLARPLKVRFHYGHPDVFDRIFHITRGGISKGSRGINLSEDIFAGFNSTLRRGNITHHEYIQVGKGRDVGLNQISLFEAKVACGNGEQTLSRDIYRLGHRFDFFRMLSCYFTTVGFYFSSMLVVFTVYFFLYGRLYLSLSGLEEAILKYASARGNNSLRAAMASQSIVQL
;
A
#
# COMPACT_ATOMS: atom_id res chain seq x y z
N PRO A 1 -20.41 0.86 22.56
CA PRO A 1 -19.25 1.80 22.55
C PRO A 1 -19.61 3.07 21.77
N SER A 2 -19.50 4.26 22.36
CA SER A 2 -19.75 5.51 21.62
C SER A 2 -18.58 5.82 20.68
N LEU A 3 -18.89 6.25 19.46
CA LEU A 3 -17.90 6.76 18.50
C LEU A 3 -17.15 7.95 19.12
N ARG A 4 -15.83 8.00 18.88
CA ARG A 4 -14.97 9.12 19.26
C ARG A 4 -14.31 9.66 18.02
N VAL A 5 -14.24 10.99 17.92
CA VAL A 5 -13.65 11.69 16.77
C VAL A 5 -12.56 12.60 17.29
N ALA A 6 -11.37 12.47 16.71
CA ALA A 6 -10.26 13.36 16.96
C ALA A 6 -10.14 14.35 15.79
N TYR A 7 -10.05 15.65 16.09
CA TYR A 7 -9.85 16.68 15.07
C TYR A 7 -8.91 17.79 15.54
N ILE A 8 -8.45 18.60 14.59
CA ILE A 8 -7.67 19.82 14.85
C ILE A 8 -8.64 20.99 14.86
N ASP A 9 -8.72 21.68 15.98
CA ASP A 9 -9.52 22.89 16.18
C ASP A 9 -8.62 24.13 16.02
N GLU A 10 -9.04 25.08 15.18
CA GLU A 10 -8.33 26.36 14.94
C GLU A 10 -9.16 27.48 15.57
N VAL A 11 -8.58 28.16 16.55
CA VAL A 11 -9.23 29.23 17.31
C VAL A 11 -8.39 30.50 17.24
N GLU A 12 -9.03 31.66 17.13
CA GLU A 12 -8.35 32.95 17.28
C GLU A 12 -8.33 33.37 18.75
N GLU A 13 -7.13 33.44 19.33
CA GLU A 13 -6.91 33.99 20.67
C GLU A 13 -6.33 35.41 20.57
N ARG A 14 -6.70 36.29 21.49
CA ARG A 14 -6.13 37.63 21.59
C ARG A 14 -5.04 37.63 22.65
N ASP A 15 -3.79 37.78 22.22
CA ASP A 15 -2.66 38.02 23.12
C ASP A 15 -2.12 39.44 22.86
N GLY A 16 -2.08 40.27 23.91
CA GLY A 16 -1.63 41.67 23.81
C GLY A 16 -2.36 42.53 22.77
N GLY A 17 -3.61 42.21 22.43
CA GLY A 17 -4.41 42.95 21.42
C GLY A 17 -4.16 42.54 19.96
N LYS A 18 -3.27 41.58 19.69
CA LYS A 18 -3.11 40.96 18.37
C LYS A 18 -3.84 39.62 18.32
N ALA A 19 -4.61 39.38 17.26
CA ALA A 19 -5.23 38.08 17.02
C ALA A 19 -4.16 37.09 16.56
N GLN A 20 -4.03 35.97 17.27
CA GLN A 20 -3.14 34.87 16.92
C GLN A 20 -3.96 33.60 16.74
N LYS A 21 -3.69 32.87 15.66
CA LYS A 21 -4.25 31.54 15.45
C LYS A 21 -3.60 30.54 16.38
N VAL A 22 -4.42 29.85 17.15
CA VAL A 22 -4.02 28.80 18.07
C VAL A 22 -4.69 27.51 17.65
N TYR A 23 -3.93 26.42 17.73
CA TYR A 23 -4.34 25.11 17.27
C TYR A 23 -4.50 24.18 18.47
N TYR A 24 -5.58 23.42 18.49
CA TYR A 24 -5.84 22.40 19.51
C TYR A 24 -6.07 21.05 18.86
N SER A 25 -5.52 20.01 19.47
CA SER A 25 -5.89 18.62 19.21
C SER A 25 -7.01 18.26 20.17
N VAL A 26 -8.18 17.93 19.63
CA VAL A 26 -9.41 17.74 20.41
C VAL A 26 -9.95 16.33 20.19
N LEU A 27 -10.38 15.68 21.27
CA LEU A 27 -11.13 14.42 21.22
C LEU A 27 -12.55 14.66 21.71
N VAL A 28 -13.53 14.39 20.86
CA VAL A 28 -14.96 14.41 21.21
C VAL A 28 -15.55 12.99 21.20
N LYS A 29 -16.63 12.81 21.93
CA LYS A 29 -17.42 11.57 21.99
C LYS A 29 -18.89 11.92 21.89
N GLY A 30 -19.61 11.19 21.02
CA GLY A 30 -21.07 11.30 20.94
C GLY A 30 -21.74 10.65 22.15
N VAL A 31 -22.50 11.43 22.93
CA VAL A 31 -23.31 10.96 24.06
C VAL A 31 -24.67 11.65 23.96
N ASP A 32 -25.76 10.87 23.95
CA ASP A 32 -27.15 11.38 23.92
C ASP A 32 -27.41 12.44 22.81
N ASN A 33 -26.88 12.20 21.61
CA ASN A 33 -26.92 13.11 20.45
C ASN A 33 -26.19 14.46 20.64
N LEU A 34 -25.33 14.57 21.65
CA LEU A 34 -24.47 15.73 21.87
C LEU A 34 -22.99 15.33 21.77
N ASP A 35 -22.18 16.28 21.29
CA ASP A 35 -20.73 16.14 21.25
C ASP A 35 -20.15 16.55 22.61
N GLN A 36 -19.59 15.58 23.32
CA GLN A 36 -18.87 15.81 24.57
C GLN A 36 -17.37 15.88 24.32
N GLU A 37 -16.75 17.03 24.59
CA GLU A 37 -15.30 17.18 24.60
C GLU A 37 -14.70 16.39 25.77
N ILE A 38 -13.78 15.48 25.46
CA ILE A 38 -13.07 14.67 26.46
C ILE A 38 -11.70 15.29 26.77
N TYR A 39 -10.96 15.64 25.72
CA TYR A 39 -9.61 16.17 25.83
C TYR A 39 -9.43 17.33 24.85
N ARG A 40 -8.69 18.35 25.29
CA ARG A 40 -8.18 19.44 24.48
C ARG A 40 -6.71 19.66 24.81
N ILE A 41 -5.86 19.53 23.80
CA ILE A 41 -4.40 19.65 23.93
C ILE A 41 -3.95 20.79 23.03
N LYS A 42 -3.35 21.84 23.60
CA LYS A 42 -2.79 22.95 22.82
C LYS A 42 -1.60 22.46 22.01
N LEU A 43 -1.62 22.71 20.71
CA LEU A 43 -0.54 22.35 19.79
C LEU A 43 0.45 23.51 19.63
N PRO A 44 1.71 23.22 19.30
CA PRO A 44 2.72 24.25 19.06
C PRO A 44 2.49 25.04 17.76
N GLY A 45 1.57 24.59 16.90
CA GLY A 45 1.24 25.22 15.62
C GLY A 45 0.32 24.34 14.78
N ASN A 46 0.16 24.69 13.49
CA ASN A 46 -0.65 23.92 12.55
C ASN A 46 0.04 22.58 12.23
N ALA A 47 -0.59 21.47 12.61
CA ALA A 47 -0.06 20.12 12.43
C ALA A 47 -0.34 19.49 11.05
N LYS A 48 -1.15 20.15 10.20
CA LYS A 48 -1.50 19.61 8.87
C LYS A 48 -0.39 19.91 7.85
N LEU A 49 0.37 18.88 7.48
CA LEU A 49 1.48 18.97 6.54
C LEU A 49 1.13 18.48 5.12
N GLY A 50 0.19 17.54 4.97
CA GLY A 50 0.00 16.75 3.76
C GLY A 50 -1.43 16.29 3.46
N GLU A 51 -1.56 15.08 2.90
CA GLU A 51 -2.80 14.52 2.31
C GLU A 51 -3.93 14.18 3.30
N GLY A 52 -3.70 14.38 4.61
CA GLY A 52 -4.74 14.29 5.62
C GLY A 52 -4.78 12.92 6.29
N LYS A 53 -4.81 11.81 5.54
CA LYS A 53 -4.82 10.45 6.14
C LYS A 53 -3.64 10.20 7.09
N PRO A 54 -2.37 10.40 6.70
CA PRO A 54 -1.25 10.15 7.61
C PRO A 54 -1.23 11.10 8.80
N GLU A 55 -1.59 12.37 8.58
CA GLU A 55 -1.67 13.37 9.64
C GLU A 55 -2.78 13.01 10.64
N ASN A 56 -3.95 12.59 10.16
CA ASN A 56 -5.09 12.20 11.00
C ASN A 56 -4.76 10.98 11.86
N GLN A 57 -4.15 9.96 11.26
CA GLN A 57 -3.72 8.76 11.98
C GLN A 57 -2.70 9.10 13.09
N ASN A 58 -1.64 9.84 12.75
CA ASN A 58 -0.60 10.19 13.70
C ASN A 58 -1.09 11.18 14.78
N HIS A 59 -1.96 12.12 14.40
CA HIS A 59 -2.63 13.03 15.33
C HIS A 59 -3.49 12.27 16.34
N ALA A 60 -4.28 11.29 15.89
CA ALA A 60 -5.19 10.54 16.74
C ALA A 60 -4.47 9.63 17.76
N LEU A 61 -3.19 9.26 17.51
CA LEU A 61 -2.42 8.36 18.37
C LEU A 61 -2.39 8.78 19.84
N VAL A 62 -2.33 10.08 20.15
CA VAL A 62 -2.29 10.59 21.53
C VAL A 62 -3.54 10.23 22.35
N PHE A 63 -4.67 10.06 21.66
CA PHE A 63 -5.96 9.75 22.28
C PHE A 63 -6.24 8.24 22.39
N THR A 64 -5.47 7.41 21.69
CA THR A 64 -5.60 5.96 21.78
C THR A 64 -5.07 5.42 23.11
N ARG A 65 -5.54 4.24 23.51
CA ARG A 65 -5.16 3.52 24.74
C ARG A 65 -4.96 2.04 24.40
N GLY A 66 -4.31 1.30 25.30
CA GLY A 66 -3.96 -0.11 25.08
C GLY A 66 -2.60 -0.30 24.42
N GLU A 67 -2.24 -1.56 24.23
CA GLU A 67 -0.94 -2.00 23.70
C GLU A 67 -0.99 -2.25 22.19
N ALA A 68 -2.16 -2.61 21.66
CA ALA A 68 -2.39 -2.84 20.25
C ALA A 68 -3.19 -1.69 19.62
N LEU A 69 -2.90 -1.38 18.36
CA LEU A 69 -3.64 -0.40 17.57
C LEU A 69 -3.94 -0.96 16.19
N GLN A 70 -5.20 -1.03 15.81
CA GLN A 70 -5.61 -1.47 14.49
C GLN A 70 -5.93 -0.27 13.59
N THR A 71 -5.44 -0.29 12.35
CA THR A 71 -5.88 0.66 11.33
C THR A 71 -7.01 0.04 10.52
N ILE A 72 -8.12 0.76 10.38
CA ILE A 72 -9.32 0.34 9.65
C ILE A 72 -9.75 1.52 8.80
N ASP A 73 -9.93 1.30 7.49
CA ASP A 73 -10.49 2.30 6.60
C ASP A 73 -12.01 2.45 6.82
N MET A 74 -12.57 3.60 6.46
CA MET A 74 -14.00 3.90 6.68
C MET A 74 -14.96 2.96 5.95
N ASN A 75 -14.50 2.29 4.89
CA ASN A 75 -15.24 1.31 4.10
C ASN A 75 -14.97 -0.14 4.52
N GLN A 76 -14.38 -0.34 5.71
CA GLN A 76 -14.07 -1.65 6.25
C GLN A 76 -14.82 -1.93 7.54
N ASP A 77 -15.18 -3.19 7.72
CA ASP A 77 -15.68 -3.70 9.00
C ASP A 77 -15.38 -5.18 9.17
N ASN A 78 -15.33 -5.64 10.43
CA ASN A 78 -15.21 -7.05 10.73
C ASN A 78 -16.56 -7.74 10.55
N TYR A 79 -16.53 -8.95 9.99
CA TYR A 79 -17.65 -9.87 10.17
C TYR A 79 -17.73 -10.28 11.64
N LEU A 80 -18.93 -10.58 12.13
CA LEU A 80 -19.15 -10.92 13.54
C LEU A 80 -18.29 -12.12 13.97
N GLU A 81 -18.20 -13.14 13.12
CA GLU A 81 -17.39 -14.33 13.33
C GLU A 81 -15.88 -14.05 13.34
N GLU A 82 -15.42 -13.03 12.61
CA GLU A 82 -14.02 -12.62 12.56
C GLU A 82 -13.63 -11.84 13.82
N ALA A 83 -14.56 -11.06 14.37
CA ALA A 83 -14.33 -10.32 15.61
C ALA A 83 -13.99 -11.24 16.80
N PHE A 84 -14.56 -12.45 16.87
CA PHE A 84 -14.21 -13.43 17.92
C PHE A 84 -12.77 -13.94 17.82
N LYS A 85 -12.14 -13.83 16.65
CA LYS A 85 -10.75 -14.25 16.42
C LYS A 85 -9.74 -13.17 16.78
N MET A 86 -10.18 -11.93 17.04
CA MET A 86 -9.29 -10.82 17.39
C MET A 86 -8.42 -11.13 18.60
N ARG A 87 -8.96 -11.83 19.61
CA ARG A 87 -8.18 -12.27 20.78
C ARG A 87 -7.00 -13.18 20.39
N ASN A 88 -7.21 -14.08 19.42
CA ASN A 88 -6.17 -14.98 18.93
C ASN A 88 -5.13 -14.19 18.12
N LEU A 89 -5.57 -13.23 17.30
CA LEU A 89 -4.68 -12.32 16.59
C LEU A 89 -3.80 -11.52 17.54
N LEU A 90 -4.35 -10.95 18.61
CA LEU A 90 -3.56 -10.18 19.56
C LEU A 90 -2.48 -11.02 20.28
N GLU A 91 -2.72 -12.31 20.49
CA GLU A 91 -1.73 -13.21 21.08
C GLU A 91 -0.50 -13.43 20.17
N GLU A 92 -0.62 -13.23 18.86
CA GLU A 92 0.49 -13.37 17.91
C GLU A 92 1.62 -12.35 18.20
N PHE A 93 1.38 -11.28 18.95
CA PHE A 93 2.46 -10.40 19.43
C PHE A 93 3.43 -11.11 20.40
N ASN A 94 2.96 -12.14 21.11
CA ASN A 94 3.73 -12.89 22.11
C ASN A 94 4.27 -14.22 21.57
N GLU A 95 3.75 -14.70 20.44
CA GLU A 95 4.16 -15.97 19.82
C GLU A 95 5.53 -15.89 19.14
N ASP A 96 6.19 -17.05 19.04
CA ASP A 96 7.50 -17.15 18.39
C ASP A 96 7.38 -17.21 16.86
N HIS A 97 7.68 -16.08 16.23
CA HIS A 97 7.78 -15.96 14.76
C HIS A 97 9.23 -15.97 14.24
N GLY A 98 10.17 -16.44 15.05
CA GLY A 98 11.55 -16.80 14.73
C GLY A 98 12.55 -15.64 14.67
N VAL A 99 12.13 -14.43 14.26
CA VAL A 99 13.06 -13.28 14.14
C VAL A 99 13.11 -12.49 15.44
N ARG A 100 11.97 -11.91 15.81
CA ARG A 100 11.71 -11.08 16.99
C ARG A 100 10.19 -11.05 17.23
N PRO A 101 9.73 -10.63 18.42
CA PRO A 101 8.32 -10.33 18.64
C PRO A 101 7.78 -9.45 17.50
N PRO A 102 6.60 -9.76 16.94
CA PRO A 102 5.99 -8.93 15.93
C PRO A 102 5.77 -7.52 16.43
N THR A 103 5.83 -6.58 15.51
CA THR A 103 5.50 -5.18 15.75
C THR A 103 4.32 -4.75 14.87
N ILE A 104 4.06 -5.50 13.80
CA ILE A 104 2.88 -5.34 12.94
C ILE A 104 2.39 -6.75 12.59
N LEU A 105 1.13 -7.01 12.91
CA LEU A 105 0.42 -8.23 12.53
C LEU A 105 -0.40 -7.93 11.28
N GLY A 106 -0.04 -8.60 10.19
CA GLY A 106 -0.73 -8.49 8.93
C GLY A 106 -2.05 -9.25 8.89
N VAL A 107 -3.10 -8.62 8.38
CA VAL A 107 -4.42 -9.27 8.24
C VAL A 107 -4.85 -9.21 6.78
N ARG A 108 -5.57 -10.25 6.30
CA ARG A 108 -6.08 -10.25 4.93
C ARG A 108 -7.41 -9.47 4.82
N GLU A 109 -7.63 -8.90 3.65
CA GLU A 109 -8.88 -8.23 3.31
C GLU A 109 -9.81 -9.16 2.54
N HIS A 110 -11.12 -8.94 2.67
CA HIS A 110 -12.14 -9.61 1.87
C HIS A 110 -12.96 -8.58 1.09
N ILE A 111 -12.82 -8.56 -0.23
CA ILE A 111 -13.51 -7.60 -1.10
C ILE A 111 -14.92 -8.09 -1.41
N PHE A 112 -15.89 -7.62 -0.64
CA PHE A 112 -17.29 -8.08 -0.75
C PHE A 112 -18.04 -7.48 -1.94
N THR A 113 -17.50 -6.48 -2.63
CA THR A 113 -18.09 -5.90 -3.84
C THR A 113 -17.70 -6.65 -5.13
N GLY A 114 -16.96 -7.75 -5.03
CA GLY A 114 -16.48 -8.52 -6.19
C GLY A 114 -17.57 -9.12 -7.08
N SER A 115 -18.78 -9.35 -6.56
CA SER A 115 -19.90 -9.91 -7.34
C SER A 115 -20.69 -8.89 -8.17
N VAL A 116 -20.36 -7.59 -8.07
CA VAL A 116 -21.16 -6.52 -8.68
C VAL A 116 -20.98 -6.44 -10.19
N SER A 117 -19.80 -6.77 -10.72
CA SER A 117 -19.52 -6.76 -12.15
C SER A 117 -18.33 -7.68 -12.48
N SER A 118 -18.13 -8.01 -13.75
CA SER A 118 -16.94 -8.75 -14.20
C SER A 118 -15.64 -8.01 -13.87
N LEU A 119 -15.64 -6.68 -14.00
CA LEU A 119 -14.48 -5.85 -13.65
C LEU A 119 -14.20 -5.87 -12.14
N ALA A 120 -15.24 -5.75 -11.31
CA ALA A 120 -15.11 -5.86 -9.86
C ALA A 120 -14.62 -7.26 -9.45
N TRP A 121 -15.06 -8.30 -10.17
CA TRP A 121 -14.62 -9.67 -9.95
C TRP A 121 -13.13 -9.84 -10.25
N PHE A 122 -12.63 -9.31 -11.37
CA PHE A 122 -11.19 -9.34 -11.69
C PHE A 122 -10.36 -8.59 -10.65
N MET A 123 -10.79 -7.40 -10.25
CA MET A 123 -10.12 -6.61 -9.19
C MET A 123 -10.10 -7.35 -7.86
N SER A 124 -11.23 -7.94 -7.46
CA SER A 124 -11.33 -8.73 -6.23
C SER A 124 -10.37 -9.94 -6.26
N ASN A 125 -10.24 -10.62 -7.40
CA ASN A 125 -9.28 -11.72 -7.57
C ASN A 125 -7.83 -11.25 -7.50
N GLN A 126 -7.49 -10.12 -8.13
CA GLN A 126 -6.16 -9.51 -8.04
C GLN A 126 -5.80 -9.18 -6.58
N GLU A 127 -6.72 -8.51 -5.86
CA GLU A 127 -6.52 -8.18 -4.45
C GLU A 127 -6.42 -9.44 -3.59
N THR A 128 -7.29 -10.43 -3.80
CA THR A 128 -7.26 -11.72 -3.07
C THR A 128 -5.91 -12.41 -3.24
N SER A 129 -5.35 -12.43 -4.45
CA SER A 129 -4.01 -12.98 -4.70
C SER A 129 -2.93 -12.21 -3.92
N PHE A 130 -3.00 -10.87 -3.93
CA PHE A 130 -2.06 -10.05 -3.19
C PHE A 130 -2.15 -10.28 -1.68
N VAL A 131 -3.35 -10.19 -1.09
CA VAL A 131 -3.57 -10.28 0.37
C VAL A 131 -3.47 -11.68 0.95
N THR A 132 -3.28 -12.71 0.10
CA THR A 132 -3.06 -14.10 0.54
C THR A 132 -1.65 -14.56 0.18
N ILE A 133 -1.48 -15.26 -0.96
CA ILE A 133 -0.21 -15.84 -1.38
C ILE A 133 0.90 -14.79 -1.51
N GLY A 134 0.58 -13.58 -1.98
CA GLY A 134 1.52 -12.46 -2.04
C GLY A 134 2.05 -12.10 -0.65
N GLN A 135 1.17 -11.65 0.25
CA GLN A 135 1.53 -11.26 1.62
C GLN A 135 2.17 -12.41 2.40
N ARG A 136 1.73 -13.66 2.22
CA ARG A 136 2.33 -14.85 2.84
C ARG A 136 3.80 -14.96 2.46
N VAL A 137 4.12 -14.94 1.17
CA VAL A 137 5.49 -15.08 0.67
C VAL A 137 6.36 -13.88 1.10
N LEU A 138 5.80 -12.66 1.08
CA LEU A 138 6.48 -11.45 1.56
C LEU A 138 6.82 -11.54 3.06
N ALA A 139 5.92 -12.08 3.88
CA ALA A 139 6.13 -12.23 5.32
C ALA A 139 7.09 -13.39 5.65
N ARG A 140 6.95 -14.51 4.92
CA ARG A 140 7.80 -15.71 5.08
C ARG A 140 7.82 -16.51 3.76
N PRO A 141 9.00 -16.79 3.18
CA PRO A 141 10.34 -16.64 3.76
C PRO A 141 11.01 -15.28 3.49
N LEU A 142 10.46 -14.41 2.64
CA LEU A 142 11.22 -13.27 2.10
C LEU A 142 11.51 -12.17 3.13
N LYS A 143 10.69 -12.06 4.18
CA LYS A 143 10.84 -11.05 5.25
C LYS A 143 10.96 -9.62 4.70
N VAL A 144 10.17 -9.31 3.68
CA VAL A 144 10.03 -7.99 3.05
C VAL A 144 8.55 -7.55 2.96
N ARG A 145 7.68 -8.15 3.78
CA ARG A 145 6.34 -7.63 4.02
C ARG A 145 6.44 -6.30 4.76
N PHE A 146 5.69 -5.32 4.28
CA PHE A 146 5.49 -4.04 4.94
C PHE A 146 4.02 -3.84 5.32
N HIS A 147 3.69 -2.66 5.83
CA HIS A 147 2.32 -2.27 6.10
C HIS A 147 1.67 -1.73 4.82
N TYR A 148 0.48 -2.20 4.47
CA TYR A 148 -0.23 -1.77 3.25
C TYR A 148 -1.53 -1.02 3.56
N GLY A 149 -1.55 -0.32 4.70
CA GLY A 149 -2.60 0.60 5.13
C GLY A 149 -3.55 0.02 6.16
N HIS A 150 -4.06 -1.17 5.89
CA HIS A 150 -5.07 -1.79 6.72
C HIS A 150 -5.26 -3.25 6.26
N PRO A 151 -5.86 -4.13 7.09
CA PRO A 151 -6.38 -3.91 8.43
C PRO A 151 -5.40 -4.35 9.52
N ASP A 152 -4.10 -4.07 9.30
CA ASP A 152 -3.02 -4.52 10.17
C ASP A 152 -3.17 -3.98 11.61
N VAL A 153 -2.67 -4.78 12.55
CA VAL A 153 -2.58 -4.41 13.97
C VAL A 153 -1.14 -4.11 14.33
N PHE A 154 -0.89 -2.99 14.97
CA PHE A 154 0.41 -2.51 15.41
C PHE A 154 0.62 -2.75 16.89
N ASP A 155 1.84 -3.10 17.28
CA ASP A 155 2.36 -2.83 18.62
C ASP A 155 2.44 -1.31 18.77
N ARG A 156 1.47 -0.74 19.49
CA ARG A 156 1.34 0.69 19.69
C ARG A 156 2.56 1.24 20.43
N ILE A 157 3.02 0.55 21.48
CA ILE A 157 4.13 1.02 22.31
C ILE A 157 5.41 1.17 21.47
N PHE A 158 5.65 0.20 20.57
CA PHE A 158 6.75 0.28 19.62
C PHE A 158 6.63 1.49 18.69
N HIS A 159 5.45 1.72 18.10
CA HIS A 159 5.26 2.70 17.02
C HIS A 159 5.13 4.15 17.51
N ILE A 160 4.48 4.40 18.67
CA ILE A 160 4.33 5.78 19.17
C ILE A 160 5.67 6.46 19.46
N THR A 161 6.71 5.67 19.77
CA THR A 161 8.05 6.18 20.09
C THR A 161 8.99 6.18 18.87
N ARG A 162 8.54 5.71 17.69
CA ARG A 162 9.39 5.44 16.52
C ARG A 162 8.94 6.10 15.22
N GLY A 163 8.05 7.08 15.29
CA GLY A 163 7.62 7.85 14.12
C GLY A 163 6.20 7.56 13.66
N GLY A 164 5.40 6.88 14.50
CA GLY A 164 3.97 6.69 14.27
C GLY A 164 3.66 5.51 13.35
N ILE A 165 2.48 5.56 12.74
CA ILE A 165 1.89 4.46 11.96
C ILE A 165 1.72 4.80 10.47
N SER A 166 2.17 5.97 10.06
CA SER A 166 2.19 6.44 8.66
C SER A 166 3.10 7.65 8.53
N LYS A 167 3.47 8.01 7.31
CA LYS A 167 4.38 9.13 7.05
C LYS A 167 3.65 10.33 6.45
N GLY A 168 3.48 11.37 7.26
CA GLY A 168 2.94 12.66 6.80
C GLY A 168 3.96 13.46 6.00
N SER A 169 3.54 14.04 4.88
CA SER A 169 4.38 14.92 4.07
C SER A 169 3.60 15.75 3.06
N ARG A 170 4.17 16.90 2.69
CA ARG A 170 3.54 17.88 1.81
C ARG A 170 3.65 17.47 0.34
N GLY A 171 2.67 16.73 -0.16
CA GLY A 171 2.56 16.37 -1.58
C GLY A 171 3.64 15.42 -2.10
N ILE A 172 4.30 14.70 -1.19
CA ILE A 172 5.23 13.60 -1.48
C ILE A 172 4.85 12.43 -0.55
N ASN A 173 5.26 11.21 -0.87
CA ASN A 173 4.91 9.96 -0.16
C ASN A 173 3.40 9.65 -0.21
N LEU A 174 2.84 9.61 -1.42
CA LEU A 174 1.44 9.28 -1.69
C LEU A 174 1.00 7.91 -1.15
N SER A 175 1.94 6.98 -0.97
CA SER A 175 1.75 5.71 -0.25
C SER A 175 2.31 5.84 1.17
N GLU A 176 1.66 6.63 2.01
CA GLU A 176 2.10 7.00 3.36
C GLU A 176 2.22 5.80 4.31
N ASP A 177 1.37 4.80 4.11
CA ASP A 177 1.19 3.66 5.02
C ASP A 177 2.43 2.74 4.99
N ILE A 178 3.00 2.50 3.81
CA ILE A 178 4.14 1.59 3.63
C ILE A 178 5.39 2.04 4.37
N PHE A 179 5.52 3.34 4.61
CA PHE A 179 6.62 3.89 5.38
C PHE A 179 6.60 3.47 6.84
N ALA A 180 5.44 3.14 7.40
CA ALA A 180 5.38 2.53 8.73
C ALA A 180 6.03 1.13 8.73
N GLY A 181 5.82 0.34 7.68
CA GLY A 181 6.50 -0.93 7.48
C GLY A 181 8.01 -0.78 7.27
N PHE A 182 8.44 0.21 6.49
CA PHE A 182 9.87 0.52 6.32
C PHE A 182 10.49 0.92 7.66
N ASN A 183 9.85 1.82 8.41
CA ASN A 183 10.33 2.28 9.70
C ASN A 183 10.42 1.12 10.69
N SER A 184 9.36 0.32 10.82
CA SER A 184 9.36 -0.88 11.66
C SER A 184 10.57 -1.77 11.35
N THR A 185 10.78 -2.12 10.07
CA THR A 185 11.92 -2.95 9.64
C THR A 185 13.27 -2.29 9.96
N LEU A 186 13.44 -0.99 9.67
CA LEU A 186 14.66 -0.23 9.98
C LEU A 186 14.93 -0.13 11.49
N ARG A 187 13.87 -0.15 12.31
CA ARG A 187 13.91 -0.18 13.77
C ARG A 187 13.89 -1.58 14.34
N ARG A 188 14.26 -2.58 13.53
CA ARG A 188 14.42 -3.98 13.94
C ARG A 188 13.09 -4.67 14.31
N GLY A 189 11.94 -4.10 13.99
CA GLY A 189 10.64 -4.75 14.13
C GLY A 189 10.50 -5.97 13.22
N ASN A 190 9.56 -6.86 13.57
CA ASN A 190 9.16 -8.00 12.77
C ASN A 190 7.72 -7.76 12.28
N ILE A 191 7.45 -8.10 11.02
CA ILE A 191 6.15 -7.91 10.38
C ILE A 191 5.68 -9.29 9.92
N THR A 192 4.56 -9.75 10.48
CA THR A 192 3.97 -11.07 10.22
C THR A 192 2.69 -10.95 9.40
N HIS A 193 2.10 -12.08 8.99
CA HIS A 193 0.86 -12.11 8.22
C HIS A 193 0.02 -13.33 8.63
N HIS A 194 -1.26 -13.11 8.91
CA HIS A 194 -2.19 -14.09 9.46
C HIS A 194 -3.47 -14.12 8.62
N GLU A 195 -3.79 -15.29 8.06
CA GLU A 195 -4.89 -15.47 7.09
C GLU A 195 -6.14 -16.11 7.70
N TYR A 196 -6.08 -16.59 8.94
CA TYR A 196 -7.25 -17.21 9.61
C TYR A 196 -8.31 -16.19 10.02
N ILE A 197 -7.98 -14.90 10.01
CA ILE A 197 -8.85 -13.76 10.24
C ILE A 197 -8.88 -12.84 9.02
N GLN A 198 -10.03 -12.23 8.73
CA GLN A 198 -10.18 -11.28 7.61
C GLN A 198 -11.10 -10.11 7.98
N VAL A 199 -10.91 -8.97 7.29
CA VAL A 199 -11.79 -7.81 7.41
C VAL A 199 -12.46 -7.53 6.07
N GLY A 200 -13.78 -7.31 6.08
CA GLY A 200 -14.53 -6.94 4.89
C GLY A 200 -14.14 -5.54 4.42
N LYS A 201 -14.01 -5.35 3.10
CA LYS A 201 -13.70 -4.06 2.48
C LYS A 201 -14.57 -3.82 1.26
N GLY A 202 -15.24 -2.67 1.24
CA GLY A 202 -15.96 -2.20 0.06
C GLY A 202 -15.01 -1.57 -0.93
N ARG A 203 -15.01 -2.02 -2.19
CA ARG A 203 -14.22 -1.41 -3.26
C ARG A 203 -15.10 -0.76 -4.32
N ASP A 204 -14.61 0.33 -4.89
CA ASP A 204 -15.16 0.94 -6.09
C ASP A 204 -15.15 -0.05 -7.25
N VAL A 205 -16.22 -0.04 -8.05
CA VAL A 205 -16.45 -1.00 -9.13
C VAL A 205 -16.39 -0.37 -10.52
N GLY A 206 -16.21 0.96 -10.59
CA GLY A 206 -16.11 1.70 -11.84
C GLY A 206 -14.68 1.70 -12.40
N LEU A 207 -14.54 1.48 -13.71
CA LEU A 207 -13.24 1.45 -14.39
C LEU A 207 -12.39 2.70 -14.14
N ASN A 208 -13.01 3.88 -14.18
CA ASN A 208 -12.30 5.13 -13.97
C ASN A 208 -11.75 5.23 -12.53
N GLN A 209 -12.54 4.82 -11.52
CA GLN A 209 -12.11 4.82 -10.13
C GLN A 209 -10.99 3.80 -9.89
N ILE A 210 -11.13 2.61 -10.46
CA ILE A 210 -10.09 1.56 -10.42
C ILE A 210 -8.78 2.05 -11.06
N SER A 211 -8.87 2.70 -12.23
CA SER A 211 -7.71 3.26 -12.92
C SER A 211 -7.00 4.32 -12.08
N LEU A 212 -7.76 5.23 -11.47
CA LEU A 212 -7.21 6.26 -10.56
C LEU A 212 -6.55 5.63 -9.32
N PHE A 213 -7.12 4.55 -8.78
CA PHE A 213 -6.52 3.82 -7.68
C PHE A 213 -5.18 3.18 -8.07
N GLU A 214 -5.13 2.44 -9.18
CA GLU A 214 -3.89 1.82 -9.66
C GLU A 214 -2.82 2.87 -9.99
N ALA A 215 -3.22 4.00 -10.58
CA ALA A 215 -2.33 5.13 -10.82
C ALA A 215 -1.77 5.72 -9.50
N LYS A 216 -2.60 5.85 -8.46
CA LYS A 216 -2.16 6.28 -7.13
C LYS A 216 -1.10 5.33 -6.56
N VAL A 217 -1.30 4.01 -6.65
CA VAL A 217 -0.34 3.02 -6.15
C VAL A 217 0.97 3.07 -6.95
N ALA A 218 0.90 3.16 -8.28
CA ALA A 218 2.08 3.26 -9.14
C ALA A 218 2.90 4.54 -8.87
N CYS A 219 2.24 5.70 -8.78
CA CYS A 219 2.89 6.98 -8.45
C CYS A 219 3.56 6.92 -7.07
N GLY A 220 2.85 6.43 -6.06
CA GLY A 220 3.39 6.29 -4.70
C GLY A 220 4.59 5.34 -4.65
N ASN A 221 4.61 4.29 -5.47
CA ASN A 221 5.78 3.41 -5.60
C ASN A 221 6.97 4.11 -6.28
N GLY A 222 6.73 4.92 -7.30
CA GLY A 222 7.75 5.78 -7.91
C GLY A 222 8.40 6.71 -6.89
N GLU A 223 7.60 7.36 -6.03
CA GLU A 223 8.10 8.22 -4.95
C GLU A 223 8.91 7.47 -3.89
N GLN A 224 8.53 6.21 -3.58
CA GLN A 224 9.29 5.37 -2.65
C GLN A 224 10.74 5.17 -3.11
N THR A 225 10.97 5.08 -4.43
CA THR A 225 12.32 4.92 -5.01
C THR A 225 13.25 6.08 -4.66
N LEU A 226 12.71 7.29 -4.49
CA LEU A 226 13.46 8.48 -4.10
C LEU A 226 13.63 8.61 -2.58
N SER A 227 13.01 7.72 -1.80
CA SER A 227 12.99 7.84 -0.36
C SER A 227 14.31 7.40 0.31
N ARG A 228 14.70 8.13 1.36
CA ARG A 228 15.82 7.72 2.23
C ARG A 228 15.55 6.39 2.94
N ASP A 229 14.29 6.00 3.07
CA ASP A 229 13.89 4.77 3.76
C ASP A 229 14.26 3.55 2.92
N ILE A 230 13.94 3.55 1.63
CA ILE A 230 14.40 2.51 0.67
C ILE A 230 15.92 2.47 0.60
N TYR A 231 16.60 3.62 0.51
CA TYR A 231 18.07 3.67 0.53
C TYR A 231 18.65 2.98 1.77
N ARG A 232 18.11 3.27 2.96
CA ARG A 232 18.57 2.66 4.22
C ARG A 232 18.22 1.17 4.33
N LEU A 233 17.07 0.75 3.79
CA LEU A 233 16.69 -0.67 3.73
C LEU A 233 17.67 -1.44 2.85
N GLY A 234 18.01 -0.91 1.67
CA GLY A 234 18.98 -1.52 0.76
C GLY A 234 20.35 -1.75 1.40
N HIS A 235 20.81 -0.85 2.27
CA HIS A 235 22.08 -1.01 3.01
C HIS A 235 22.02 -2.04 4.15
N ARG A 236 20.82 -2.47 4.56
CA ARG A 236 20.62 -3.37 5.71
C ARG A 236 20.10 -4.74 5.33
N PHE A 237 19.54 -4.88 4.12
CA PHE A 237 19.14 -6.16 3.59
C PHE A 237 20.35 -6.94 3.09
N ASP A 238 20.31 -8.25 3.31
CA ASP A 238 21.16 -9.17 2.57
C ASP A 238 20.76 -9.19 1.08
N PHE A 239 21.59 -9.82 0.25
CA PHE A 239 21.38 -9.88 -1.18
C PHE A 239 19.99 -10.40 -1.57
N PHE A 240 19.49 -11.45 -0.91
CA PHE A 240 18.20 -12.06 -1.25
C PHE A 240 17.03 -11.17 -0.84
N ARG A 241 17.08 -10.56 0.35
CA ARG A 241 16.05 -9.62 0.80
C ARG A 241 16.05 -8.34 -0.02
N MET A 242 17.23 -7.87 -0.44
CA MET A 242 17.35 -6.72 -1.33
C MET A 242 16.72 -7.03 -2.70
N LEU A 243 17.04 -8.19 -3.30
CA LEU A 243 16.44 -8.63 -4.55
C LEU A 243 14.92 -8.80 -4.44
N SER A 244 14.47 -9.40 -3.33
CA SER A 244 13.04 -9.56 -3.03
C SER A 244 12.36 -8.20 -2.96
N CYS A 245 12.87 -7.28 -2.15
CA CYS A 245 12.33 -5.92 -2.01
C CYS A 245 12.33 -5.15 -3.34
N TYR A 246 13.34 -5.36 -4.20
CA TYR A 246 13.35 -4.77 -5.53
C TYR A 246 12.16 -5.27 -6.36
N PHE A 247 12.01 -6.59 -6.52
CA PHE A 247 10.95 -7.13 -7.37
C PHE A 247 9.53 -6.97 -6.81
N THR A 248 9.38 -6.85 -5.50
CA THR A 248 8.05 -6.78 -4.86
C THR A 248 7.64 -5.36 -4.50
N THR A 249 8.55 -4.38 -4.62
CA THR A 249 8.28 -2.98 -4.25
C THR A 249 8.72 -2.07 -5.39
N VAL A 250 9.88 -1.43 -5.31
CA VAL A 250 10.27 -0.31 -6.20
C VAL A 250 10.56 -0.74 -7.65
N GLY A 251 11.04 -1.96 -7.86
CA GLY A 251 11.38 -2.50 -9.17
C GLY A 251 10.18 -3.08 -9.92
N PHE A 252 9.06 -3.37 -9.23
CA PHE A 252 7.88 -3.99 -9.84
C PHE A 252 7.31 -3.11 -10.97
N TYR A 253 6.96 -1.86 -10.65
CA TYR A 253 6.36 -0.95 -11.62
C TYR A 253 7.32 -0.54 -12.73
N PHE A 254 8.61 -0.40 -12.42
CA PHE A 254 9.64 -0.17 -13.43
C PHE A 254 9.74 -1.34 -14.42
N SER A 255 9.77 -2.58 -13.91
CA SER A 255 9.80 -3.78 -14.75
C SER A 255 8.54 -3.91 -15.59
N SER A 256 7.36 -3.67 -15.01
CA SER A 256 6.09 -3.67 -15.72
C SER A 256 6.06 -2.63 -16.85
N MET A 257 6.59 -1.42 -16.62
CA MET A 257 6.72 -0.39 -17.65
C MET A 257 7.61 -0.87 -18.81
N LEU A 258 8.76 -1.48 -18.52
CA LEU A 258 9.65 -2.03 -19.56
C LEU A 258 8.98 -3.15 -20.37
N VAL A 259 8.21 -4.02 -19.72
CA VAL A 259 7.44 -5.07 -20.40
C VAL A 259 6.41 -4.44 -21.34
N VAL A 260 5.65 -3.45 -20.86
CA VAL A 260 4.66 -2.74 -21.68
C VAL A 260 5.31 -2.04 -22.88
N PHE A 261 6.44 -1.35 -22.69
CA PHE A 261 7.19 -0.75 -23.80
C PHE A 261 7.71 -1.79 -24.78
N THR A 262 8.21 -2.93 -24.31
CA THR A 262 8.67 -4.02 -25.17
C THR A 262 7.53 -4.54 -26.04
N VAL A 263 6.34 -4.71 -25.46
CA VAL A 263 5.12 -5.09 -26.21
C VAL A 263 4.80 -4.01 -27.25
N TYR A 264 4.78 -2.72 -26.89
CA TYR A 264 4.50 -1.65 -27.86
C TYR A 264 5.51 -1.62 -29.00
N PHE A 265 6.81 -1.66 -28.71
CA PHE A 265 7.86 -1.69 -29.74
C PHE A 265 7.72 -2.92 -30.64
N PHE A 266 7.38 -4.06 -30.05
CA PHE A 266 7.11 -5.28 -30.81
C PHE A 266 5.90 -5.09 -31.75
N LEU A 267 4.76 -4.63 -31.25
CA LEU A 267 3.54 -4.46 -32.04
C LEU A 267 3.69 -3.42 -33.15
N TYR A 268 4.18 -2.23 -32.80
CA TYR A 268 4.39 -1.17 -33.80
C TYR A 268 5.52 -1.51 -34.76
N GLY A 269 6.57 -2.19 -34.29
CA GLY A 269 7.62 -2.72 -35.14
C GLY A 269 7.08 -3.74 -36.15
N ARG A 270 6.22 -4.67 -35.72
CA ARG A 270 5.57 -5.63 -36.62
C ARG A 270 4.64 -4.95 -37.62
N LEU A 271 3.81 -4.00 -37.16
CA LEU A 271 2.94 -3.22 -38.05
C LEU A 271 3.76 -2.46 -39.10
N TYR A 272 4.87 -1.84 -38.70
CA TYR A 272 5.79 -1.17 -39.61
C TYR A 272 6.41 -2.13 -40.63
N LEU A 273 6.91 -3.30 -40.20
CA LEU A 273 7.48 -4.32 -41.09
C LEU A 273 6.48 -4.81 -42.13
N SER A 274 5.22 -5.00 -41.72
CA SER A 274 4.14 -5.48 -42.59
C SER A 274 3.72 -4.42 -43.62
N LEU A 275 3.55 -3.16 -43.19
CA LEU A 275 3.10 -2.06 -44.08
C LEU A 275 4.21 -1.50 -44.99
N SER A 276 5.47 -1.58 -44.58
CA SER A 276 6.59 -1.01 -45.35
C SER A 276 7.08 -1.90 -46.50
N GLY A 277 6.61 -3.15 -46.59
CA GLY A 277 7.14 -4.15 -47.52
C GLY A 277 8.53 -4.67 -47.13
N LEU A 278 9.11 -4.20 -46.02
CA LEU A 278 10.41 -4.67 -45.51
C LEU A 278 10.35 -6.14 -45.14
N GLU A 279 9.22 -6.62 -44.60
CA GLU A 279 9.01 -8.03 -44.30
C GLU A 279 9.15 -8.91 -45.56
N GLU A 280 8.54 -8.49 -46.68
CA GLU A 280 8.65 -9.21 -47.96
C GLU A 280 10.09 -9.17 -48.52
N ALA A 281 10.77 -8.03 -48.41
CA ALA A 281 12.17 -7.89 -48.81
C ALA A 281 13.10 -8.81 -48.00
N ILE A 282 12.90 -8.88 -46.68
CA ILE A 282 13.65 -9.76 -45.78
C ILE A 282 13.39 -11.24 -46.12
N LEU A 283 12.14 -11.62 -46.39
CA LEU A 283 11.76 -12.98 -46.77
C LEU A 283 12.36 -13.41 -48.12
N LYS A 284 12.38 -12.51 -49.11
CA LYS A 284 13.04 -12.73 -50.40
C LYS A 284 14.54 -12.95 -50.24
N TYR A 285 15.19 -12.10 -49.43
CA TYR A 285 16.62 -12.23 -49.14
C TYR A 285 16.96 -13.52 -48.39
N ALA A 286 16.16 -13.88 -47.38
CA ALA A 286 16.32 -15.12 -46.62
C ALA A 286 16.19 -16.36 -47.53
N SER A 287 15.23 -16.33 -48.45
CA SER A 287 15.02 -17.40 -49.44
C SER A 287 16.19 -17.50 -50.42
N ALA A 288 16.72 -16.38 -50.90
CA ALA A 288 17.87 -16.35 -51.80
C ALA A 288 19.16 -16.90 -51.16
N ARG A 289 19.31 -16.78 -49.84
CA ARG A 289 20.45 -17.33 -49.08
C ARG A 289 20.20 -18.73 -48.49
N GLY A 290 19.03 -19.33 -48.72
CA GLY A 290 18.67 -20.61 -48.11
C GLY A 290 18.59 -20.57 -46.57
N ASN A 291 18.36 -19.40 -45.97
CA ASN A 291 18.34 -19.24 -44.53
C ASN A 291 16.96 -19.58 -43.95
N ASN A 292 16.75 -20.88 -43.70
CA ASN A 292 15.49 -21.43 -43.22
C ASN A 292 15.10 -20.96 -41.82
N SER A 293 16.08 -20.66 -40.94
CA SER A 293 15.80 -20.18 -39.58
C SER A 293 15.25 -18.76 -39.57
N LEU A 294 15.81 -17.86 -40.39
CA LEU A 294 15.30 -16.50 -40.55
C LEU A 294 13.89 -16.50 -41.17
N ARG A 295 13.65 -17.37 -42.15
CA ARG A 295 12.33 -17.54 -42.76
C ARG A 295 11.29 -18.03 -41.75
N ALA A 296 11.65 -19.00 -40.90
CA ALA A 296 10.76 -19.50 -39.85
C ALA A 296 10.46 -18.44 -38.78
N ALA A 297 11.47 -17.69 -38.33
CA ALA A 297 11.30 -16.62 -37.34
C ALA A 297 10.40 -15.47 -37.85
N MET A 298 10.41 -15.20 -39.15
CA MET A 298 9.53 -14.21 -39.78
C MET A 298 8.12 -14.77 -40.07
N ALA A 299 7.99 -16.07 -40.34
CA ALA A 299 6.71 -16.73 -40.64
C ALA A 299 5.89 -17.08 -39.39
N SER A 300 6.52 -17.35 -38.24
CA SER A 300 5.85 -17.77 -37.00
C SER A 300 5.17 -16.63 -36.23
N GLN A 301 5.02 -15.44 -36.83
CA GLN A 301 4.52 -14.23 -36.16
C GLN A 301 3.47 -13.52 -37.01
N SER A 302 2.50 -14.28 -37.54
CA SER A 302 1.40 -13.71 -38.32
C SER A 302 0.51 -12.84 -37.43
N ILE A 303 -0.05 -11.78 -38.01
CA ILE A 303 -0.99 -10.82 -37.40
C ILE A 303 -2.17 -11.51 -36.68
N VAL A 304 -2.47 -12.77 -37.00
CA VAL A 304 -3.61 -13.54 -36.47
C VAL A 304 -3.34 -14.13 -35.07
N GLN A 305 -2.10 -14.06 -34.56
CA GLN A 305 -1.75 -14.45 -33.18
C GLN A 305 -1.75 -13.26 -32.19
N LEU A 306 -2.20 -12.08 -32.64
CA LEU A 306 -2.55 -10.93 -31.80
C LEU A 306 -4.04 -10.91 -31.48
#